data_AF-A0A0D7E669-F1
#
_entry.id   AF-A0A0D7E669-F1
#
_cell.length_a   1.000
_cell.length_b   1.000
_cell.length_c   1.000
_cell.angle_alpha   90.00
_cell.angle_beta   90.00
_cell.angle_gamma   90.00
#
_symmetry.space_group_name_H-M   'P 1'
#
loop_
_entity.id
_entity.type
_entity.pdbx_description
1 polymer ?
#
loop_
_entity_poly.entity_id
_entity_poly.type
_entity_poly.pdbx_seq_one_letter_code
_entity_poly.pdbx_strand_id
1 'polypeptide(L)'
;MSPEQFGAAVLDWFDRHGRKDLPWQQNITPYRVWVSEIMLQQTQVSTVLGYFDRFMEALPSVEALAAAEEDEVLHLWTGLGYYSRARNLHKTAKLIVAEYGGVFPADVDQLAELPGIGRSTAGAIASISLGLRAPILDGNVKRVLARYVAQDGYPGEPKVARQLWEVAERFTPQQRVNHYTQAMMDLGATLCTRSRPSCLLCPLRDGCRAHLLGRETDFPVPKPRKALPQKRTLMPLLANRDGAILLYRRPSTGLWGGLWSLPELDDLAALDPLAARHALQLEERRELPGLTHTFSHFQLAIEPWLIRVKSAPDAVAEADWLWYNLATPPRLGLAAPVKTLLKRAAAELNAGETS
;
A
#
# COMPACT_ATOMS: atom_id res chain seq x y z
N MET A 1 2.59 24.57 27.12
CA MET A 1 1.77 23.38 27.43
C MET A 1 2.71 22.22 27.77
N SER A 2 2.56 21.64 28.96
CA SER A 2 3.35 20.47 29.42
C SER A 2 2.93 19.18 28.70
N PRO A 3 3.71 18.09 28.77
CA PRO A 3 3.30 16.78 28.22
C PRO A 3 1.96 16.27 28.78
N GLU A 4 1.70 16.49 30.07
CA GLU A 4 0.47 16.06 30.74
C GLU A 4 -0.74 16.84 30.20
N GLN A 5 -0.59 18.17 30.06
CA GLN A 5 -1.62 19.02 29.47
C GLN A 5 -1.89 18.67 28.00
N PHE A 6 -0.84 18.35 27.24
CA PHE A 6 -0.96 17.91 25.86
C PHE A 6 -1.77 16.61 25.77
N GLY A 7 -1.37 15.59 26.54
CA GLY A 7 -2.05 14.30 26.56
C GLY A 7 -3.51 14.42 26.95
N ALA A 8 -3.81 15.19 28.01
CA ALA A 8 -5.17 15.45 28.45
C ALA A 8 -6.01 16.13 27.36
N ALA A 9 -5.49 17.20 26.73
CA ALA A 9 -6.21 17.91 25.67
C ALA A 9 -6.53 17.01 24.45
N VAL A 10 -5.61 16.13 24.08
CA VAL A 10 -5.80 15.16 22.99
C VAL A 10 -6.86 14.12 23.35
N LEU A 11 -6.79 13.55 24.56
CA LEU A 11 -7.74 12.54 25.02
C LEU A 11 -9.14 13.11 25.22
N ASP A 12 -9.27 14.30 25.82
CA ASP A 12 -10.55 14.98 26.01
C ASP A 12 -11.23 15.33 24.68
N TRP A 13 -10.43 15.65 23.66
CA TRP A 13 -10.95 15.84 22.31
C TRP A 13 -11.41 14.52 21.70
N PHE A 14 -10.62 13.46 21.83
CA PHE A 14 -10.95 12.14 21.31
C PHE A 14 -12.23 11.57 21.92
N ASP A 15 -12.44 11.79 23.22
CA ASP A 15 -13.65 11.34 23.90
C ASP A 15 -14.92 11.97 23.32
N ARG A 16 -14.84 13.23 22.86
CA ARG A 16 -15.96 13.99 22.29
C ARG A 16 -16.11 13.88 20.78
N HIS A 17 -15.01 13.75 20.05
CA HIS A 17 -14.97 13.94 18.59
C HIS A 17 -14.16 12.88 17.84
N GLY A 18 -13.45 12.00 18.54
CA GLY A 18 -12.67 10.92 17.94
C GLY A 18 -13.55 9.95 17.15
N ARG A 19 -13.01 9.38 16.08
CA ARG A 19 -13.70 8.32 15.34
C ARG A 19 -13.61 7.02 16.14
N LYS A 20 -14.75 6.36 16.29
CA LYS A 20 -14.92 5.14 17.11
C LYS A 20 -15.67 4.04 16.37
N ASP A 21 -16.00 4.28 15.11
CA ASP A 21 -16.88 3.47 14.26
C ASP A 21 -16.12 2.72 13.16
N LEU A 22 -14.79 2.89 13.08
CA LEU A 22 -13.99 2.21 12.05
C LEU A 22 -13.95 0.69 12.33
N PRO A 23 -14.02 -0.17 11.30
CA PRO A 23 -14.07 -1.63 11.50
C PRO A 23 -12.91 -2.20 12.32
N TRP A 24 -11.69 -1.69 12.12
CA TRP A 24 -10.49 -2.11 12.84
C TRP A 24 -10.38 -1.57 14.27
N GLN A 25 -11.25 -0.64 14.66
CA GLN A 25 -11.41 -0.21 16.06
C GLN A 25 -12.40 -1.09 16.83
N GLN A 26 -13.16 -1.95 16.13
CA GLN A 26 -14.05 -2.93 16.73
C GLN A 26 -13.32 -4.26 16.93
N ASN A 27 -13.62 -4.94 18.05
CA ASN A 27 -13.04 -6.24 18.41
C ASN A 27 -11.52 -6.24 18.24
N ILE A 28 -10.85 -5.29 18.91
CA ILE A 28 -9.42 -5.02 18.72
C ILE A 28 -8.60 -6.29 19.02
N THR A 29 -7.83 -6.72 18.03
CA THR A 29 -6.79 -7.76 18.18
C THR A 29 -5.52 -7.29 17.48
N PRO A 30 -4.32 -7.79 17.87
CA PRO A 30 -3.08 -7.46 17.17
C PRO A 30 -3.15 -7.73 15.66
N TYR A 31 -3.78 -8.84 15.26
CA TYR A 31 -3.98 -9.20 13.86
C TYR A 31 -4.79 -8.13 13.10
N ARG A 32 -5.95 -7.73 13.63
CA ARG A 32 -6.84 -6.75 12.99
C ARG A 32 -6.19 -5.38 12.88
N VAL A 33 -5.55 -4.92 13.97
CA VAL A 33 -4.81 -3.66 13.98
C VAL A 33 -3.69 -3.70 12.95
N TRP A 34 -2.86 -4.75 12.96
CA TRP A 34 -1.76 -4.89 12.01
C TRP A 34 -2.22 -4.86 10.55
N VAL A 35 -3.23 -5.66 10.17
CA VAL A 35 -3.74 -5.66 8.78
C VAL A 35 -4.23 -4.27 8.38
N SER A 36 -4.99 -3.60 9.26
CA SER A 36 -5.48 -2.24 8.99
C SER A 36 -4.34 -1.23 8.83
N GLU A 37 -3.31 -1.30 9.67
CA GLU A 37 -2.16 -0.41 9.63
C GLU A 37 -1.37 -0.59 8.33
N ILE A 38 -1.14 -1.84 7.89
CA ILE A 38 -0.49 -2.13 6.62
C ILE A 38 -1.33 -1.62 5.44
N MET A 39 -2.66 -1.81 5.46
CA MET A 39 -3.54 -1.29 4.41
C MET A 39 -3.54 0.24 4.34
N LEU A 40 -3.49 0.93 5.49
CA LEU A 40 -3.51 2.39 5.61
C LEU A 40 -2.18 3.07 5.23
N GLN A 41 -1.09 2.32 5.08
CA GLN A 41 0.18 2.87 4.57
C GLN A 41 -0.01 3.45 3.16
N GLN A 42 0.02 4.79 3.05
CA GLN A 42 -0.16 5.51 1.78
C GLN A 42 -1.50 5.23 1.07
N THR A 43 -2.53 4.80 1.81
CA THR A 43 -3.89 4.61 1.31
C THR A 43 -4.87 5.43 2.15
N GLN A 44 -5.93 5.95 1.53
CA GLN A 44 -6.98 6.68 2.26
C GLN A 44 -7.91 5.72 3.02
N VAL A 45 -8.41 6.16 4.17
CA VAL A 45 -9.36 5.39 5.00
C VAL A 45 -10.58 4.95 4.19
N SER A 46 -11.18 5.85 3.39
CA SER A 46 -12.35 5.55 2.55
C SER A 46 -12.10 4.41 1.56
N THR A 47 -10.89 4.33 1.01
CA THR A 47 -10.49 3.21 0.13
C THR A 47 -10.34 1.92 0.92
N VAL A 48 -9.79 1.98 2.14
CA VAL A 48 -9.49 0.78 2.93
C VAL A 48 -10.74 0.10 3.48
N LEU A 49 -11.81 0.83 3.81
CA LEU A 49 -13.03 0.28 4.42
C LEU A 49 -13.53 -0.99 3.72
N GLY A 50 -13.81 -0.92 2.41
CA GLY A 50 -14.31 -2.08 1.66
C GLY A 50 -13.27 -3.19 1.41
N TYR A 51 -11.99 -2.91 1.61
CA TYR A 51 -10.95 -3.94 1.51
C TYR A 51 -10.74 -4.67 2.83
N PHE A 52 -10.74 -3.95 3.94
CA PHE A 52 -10.55 -4.53 5.25
C PHE A 52 -11.64 -5.56 5.56
N ASP A 53 -12.91 -5.21 5.34
CA ASP A 53 -14.02 -6.12 5.66
C ASP A 53 -13.95 -7.42 4.86
N ARG A 54 -13.75 -7.34 3.52
CA ARG A 54 -13.57 -8.51 2.67
C ARG A 54 -12.35 -9.35 3.04
N PHE A 55 -11.27 -8.70 3.45
CA PHE A 55 -10.04 -9.39 3.86
C PHE A 55 -10.23 -10.12 5.18
N MET A 56 -10.90 -9.50 6.16
CA MET A 56 -11.22 -10.12 7.45
C MET A 56 -12.26 -11.24 7.32
N GLU A 57 -13.17 -11.17 6.35
CA GLU A 57 -14.12 -12.24 6.05
C GLU A 57 -13.42 -13.48 5.47
N ALA A 58 -12.54 -13.28 4.48
CA ALA A 58 -11.82 -14.38 3.83
C ALA A 58 -10.70 -14.95 4.71
N LEU A 59 -9.97 -14.08 5.41
CA LEU A 59 -8.80 -14.41 6.23
C LEU A 59 -9.02 -13.84 7.65
N PRO A 60 -9.81 -14.53 8.50
CA PRO A 60 -10.25 -13.99 9.78
C PRO A 60 -9.17 -14.00 10.89
N SER A 61 -8.08 -14.74 10.70
CA SER A 61 -7.01 -14.88 11.68
C SER A 61 -5.62 -14.88 11.03
N VAL A 62 -4.58 -14.77 11.87
CA VAL A 62 -3.19 -14.84 11.40
C VAL A 62 -2.85 -16.23 10.84
N GLU A 63 -3.43 -17.29 11.40
CA GLU A 63 -3.31 -18.66 10.92
C GLU A 63 -3.95 -18.84 9.55
N ALA A 64 -5.17 -18.29 9.36
CA ALA A 64 -5.84 -18.31 8.06
C ALA A 64 -5.01 -17.57 7.00
N LEU A 65 -4.47 -16.39 7.34
CA LEU A 65 -3.59 -15.65 6.45
C LEU A 65 -2.27 -16.39 6.16
N ALA A 66 -1.69 -17.07 7.15
CA ALA A 66 -0.45 -17.82 6.97
C ALA A 66 -0.62 -19.09 6.11
N ALA A 67 -1.79 -19.73 6.20
CA ALA A 67 -2.13 -20.94 5.45
C ALA A 67 -2.60 -20.66 4.01
N ALA A 68 -3.03 -19.43 3.72
CA ALA A 68 -3.53 -19.06 2.40
C ALA A 68 -2.46 -19.15 1.30
N GLU A 69 -2.92 -19.41 0.08
CA GLU A 69 -2.05 -19.32 -1.09
C GLU A 69 -1.68 -17.87 -1.39
N GLU A 70 -0.45 -17.62 -1.85
CA GLU A 70 0.03 -16.25 -2.09
C GLU A 70 -0.86 -15.50 -3.09
N ASP A 71 -1.31 -16.18 -4.14
CA ASP A 71 -2.15 -15.58 -5.18
C ASP A 71 -3.54 -15.18 -4.63
N GLU A 72 -4.08 -15.89 -3.64
CA GLU A 72 -5.33 -15.52 -2.96
C GLU A 72 -5.14 -14.22 -2.17
N VAL A 73 -4.06 -14.11 -1.39
CA VAL A 73 -3.73 -12.89 -0.63
C VAL A 73 -3.54 -11.69 -1.58
N LEU A 74 -2.82 -11.89 -2.69
CA LEU A 74 -2.62 -10.85 -3.70
C LEU A 74 -3.92 -10.48 -4.43
N HIS A 75 -4.81 -11.44 -4.64
CA HIS A 75 -6.13 -11.21 -5.21
C HIS A 75 -6.98 -10.32 -4.29
N LEU A 76 -7.07 -10.63 -3.00
CA LEU A 76 -7.77 -9.80 -2.00
C LEU A 76 -7.17 -8.38 -1.90
N TRP A 77 -5.85 -8.24 -2.12
CA TRP A 77 -5.16 -6.95 -2.12
C TRP A 77 -5.31 -6.15 -3.42
N THR A 78 -5.87 -6.75 -4.48
CA THR A 78 -5.85 -6.15 -5.82
C THR A 78 -6.58 -4.82 -5.86
N GLY A 79 -5.86 -3.76 -6.25
CA GLY A 79 -6.35 -2.39 -6.31
C GLY A 79 -5.93 -1.49 -5.15
N LEU A 80 -5.41 -2.03 -4.03
CA LEU A 80 -4.82 -1.22 -2.95
C LEU A 80 -3.44 -0.64 -3.30
N GLY A 81 -2.76 -1.21 -4.32
CA GLY A 81 -1.40 -0.82 -4.69
C GLY A 81 -0.34 -1.23 -3.65
N TYR A 82 0.92 -0.93 -3.96
CA TYR A 82 2.08 -1.28 -3.11
C TYR A 82 2.07 -2.75 -2.65
N TYR A 83 2.03 -3.69 -3.59
CA TYR A 83 1.84 -5.12 -3.35
C TYR A 83 2.95 -5.80 -2.54
N SER A 84 4.12 -5.15 -2.39
CA SER A 84 5.13 -5.59 -1.43
C SER A 84 4.58 -5.61 0.00
N ARG A 85 3.59 -4.76 0.33
CA ARG A 85 2.87 -4.79 1.61
C ARG A 85 2.14 -6.10 1.81
N ALA A 86 1.37 -6.56 0.82
CA ALA A 86 0.64 -7.83 0.90
C ALA A 86 1.58 -9.02 1.04
N ARG A 87 2.69 -9.03 0.29
CA ARG A 87 3.70 -10.11 0.39
C ARG A 87 4.40 -10.12 1.74
N ASN A 88 4.82 -8.96 2.24
CA ASN A 88 5.42 -8.85 3.56
C ASN A 88 4.41 -9.22 4.66
N LEU A 89 3.15 -8.81 4.51
CA LEU A 89 2.04 -9.21 5.39
C LEU A 89 1.94 -10.74 5.44
N HIS A 90 1.85 -11.39 4.29
CA HIS A 90 1.77 -12.85 4.21
C HIS A 90 3.00 -13.55 4.79
N LYS A 91 4.22 -13.09 4.44
CA LYS A 91 5.47 -13.61 4.99
C LYS A 91 5.52 -13.49 6.52
N THR A 92 5.12 -12.34 7.05
CA THR A 92 5.07 -12.09 8.49
C THR A 92 4.02 -12.94 9.19
N ALA A 93 2.86 -13.19 8.56
CA ALA A 93 1.87 -14.12 9.12
C ALA A 93 2.46 -15.53 9.28
N LYS A 94 3.16 -16.02 8.25
CA LYS A 94 3.86 -17.32 8.31
C LYS A 94 4.90 -17.36 9.43
N LEU A 95 5.69 -16.30 9.59
CA LEU A 95 6.68 -16.19 10.67
C LEU A 95 6.02 -16.18 12.06
N ILE A 96 4.94 -15.41 12.25
CA ILE A 96 4.21 -15.36 13.51
C ILE A 96 3.65 -16.74 13.89
N VAL A 97 3.11 -17.49 12.93
CA VAL A 97 2.62 -18.85 13.19
C VAL A 97 3.77 -19.80 13.49
N ALA A 98 4.84 -19.77 12.69
CA ALA A 98 5.94 -20.72 12.81
C ALA A 98 6.84 -20.49 14.04
N GLU A 99 7.16 -19.23 14.35
CA GLU A 99 8.16 -18.89 15.39
C GLU A 99 7.50 -18.43 16.69
N TYR A 100 6.28 -17.89 16.64
CA TYR A 100 5.58 -17.31 17.80
C TYR A 100 4.24 -18.01 18.11
N GLY A 101 3.95 -19.14 17.47
CA GLY A 101 2.76 -19.95 17.74
C GLY A 101 1.43 -19.23 17.49
N GLY A 102 1.40 -18.28 16.53
CA GLY A 102 0.20 -17.49 16.21
C GLY A 102 -0.01 -16.26 17.09
N VAL A 103 0.87 -16.03 18.07
CA VAL A 103 0.77 -14.89 19.00
C VAL A 103 1.73 -13.77 18.58
N PHE A 104 1.23 -12.55 18.46
CA PHE A 104 2.08 -11.39 18.16
C PHE A 104 3.04 -11.10 19.33
N PRO A 105 4.32 -10.78 19.07
CA PRO A 105 5.25 -10.37 20.11
C PRO A 105 4.72 -9.15 20.88
N ALA A 106 4.85 -9.19 22.22
CA ALA A 106 4.47 -8.09 23.10
C ALA A 106 5.63 -7.10 23.33
N ASP A 107 6.42 -6.85 22.28
CA ASP A 107 7.60 -5.99 22.31
C ASP A 107 7.73 -5.23 20.99
N VAL A 108 8.05 -3.93 21.07
CA VAL A 108 8.10 -3.05 19.90
C VAL A 108 9.27 -3.38 18.99
N ASP A 109 10.41 -3.75 19.57
CA ASP A 109 11.62 -4.04 18.79
C ASP A 109 11.46 -5.37 18.05
N GLN A 110 10.94 -6.41 18.72
CA GLN A 110 10.58 -7.69 18.09
C GLN A 110 9.53 -7.51 16.98
N LEU A 111 8.49 -6.70 17.21
CA LEU A 111 7.52 -6.38 16.17
C LEU A 111 8.16 -5.68 14.97
N ALA A 112 9.13 -4.78 15.19
CA ALA A 112 9.80 -4.02 14.15
C ALA A 112 10.82 -4.84 13.33
N GLU A 113 11.21 -6.02 13.80
CA GLU A 113 12.03 -6.97 13.04
C GLU A 113 11.22 -7.74 11.99
N LEU A 114 9.90 -7.82 12.16
CA LEU A 114 9.02 -8.55 11.25
C LEU A 114 8.89 -7.85 9.88
N PRO A 115 8.92 -8.59 8.75
CA PRO A 115 8.81 -8.02 7.41
C PRO A 115 7.61 -7.08 7.23
N GLY A 116 7.89 -5.85 6.77
CA GLY A 116 6.86 -4.84 6.50
C GLY A 116 6.32 -4.11 7.73
N ILE A 117 6.77 -4.46 8.94
CA ILE A 117 6.45 -3.72 10.16
C ILE A 117 7.63 -2.80 10.48
N GLY A 118 7.44 -1.50 10.27
CA GLY A 118 8.41 -0.50 10.73
C GLY A 118 8.11 -0.04 12.17
N ARG A 119 9.05 0.70 12.78
CA ARG A 119 8.94 1.22 14.17
C ARG A 119 7.57 1.85 14.50
N SER A 120 7.01 2.67 13.60
CA SER A 120 5.70 3.30 13.84
C SER A 120 4.54 2.31 13.78
N THR A 121 4.60 1.30 12.91
CA THR A 121 3.55 0.27 12.83
C THR A 121 3.66 -0.68 14.02
N ALA A 122 4.88 -1.04 14.44
CA ALA A 122 5.11 -1.78 15.69
C ALA A 122 4.52 -1.04 16.89
N GLY A 123 4.78 0.27 17.00
CA GLY A 123 4.19 1.10 18.06
C GLY A 123 2.66 1.18 17.99
N ALA A 124 2.08 1.23 16.80
CA ALA A 124 0.62 1.21 16.62
C ALA A 124 0.01 -0.12 17.08
N ILE A 125 0.59 -1.26 16.67
CA ILE A 125 0.15 -2.58 17.13
C ILE A 125 0.26 -2.69 18.65
N ALA A 126 1.44 -2.42 19.21
CA ALA A 126 1.72 -2.53 20.63
C ALA A 126 0.81 -1.63 21.48
N SER A 127 0.63 -0.36 21.07
CA SER A 127 -0.19 0.56 21.86
C SER A 127 -1.68 0.33 21.72
N ILE A 128 -2.20 0.12 20.51
CA ILE A 128 -3.64 -0.01 20.28
C ILE A 128 -4.16 -1.36 20.77
N SER A 129 -3.45 -2.45 20.46
CA SER A 129 -3.94 -3.81 20.75
C SER A 129 -3.46 -4.39 22.07
N LEU A 130 -2.26 -4.02 22.53
CA LEU A 130 -1.66 -4.57 23.76
C LEU A 130 -1.64 -3.56 24.92
N GLY A 131 -2.04 -2.31 24.69
CA GLY A 131 -2.02 -1.26 25.71
C GLY A 131 -0.62 -0.85 26.16
N LEU A 132 0.42 -1.21 25.41
CA LEU A 132 1.80 -0.88 25.73
C LEU A 132 2.10 0.59 25.42
N ARG A 133 2.89 1.25 26.26
CA ARG A 133 3.34 2.61 25.97
C ARG A 133 4.38 2.59 24.86
N ALA A 134 3.92 2.79 23.63
CA ALA A 134 4.75 2.84 22.44
C ALA A 134 4.37 4.05 21.56
N PRO A 135 5.28 5.01 21.33
CA PRO A 135 4.99 6.14 20.46
C PRO A 135 4.85 5.70 19.01
N ILE A 136 4.10 6.49 18.24
CA ILE A 136 4.00 6.35 16.78
C ILE A 136 4.43 7.64 16.09
N LEU A 137 4.83 7.53 14.83
CA LEU A 137 5.22 8.67 14.00
C LEU A 137 4.87 8.43 12.52
N ASP A 138 3.61 8.08 12.28
CA ASP A 138 3.04 7.95 10.95
C ASP A 138 2.97 9.33 10.24
N GLY A 139 2.47 9.37 9.01
CA GLY A 139 2.36 10.63 8.27
C GLY A 139 1.47 11.68 8.94
N ASN A 140 0.47 11.27 9.73
CA ASN A 140 -0.45 12.15 10.44
C ASN A 140 0.19 12.72 11.71
N VAL A 141 0.66 11.85 12.60
CA VAL A 141 1.30 12.23 13.86
C VAL A 141 2.56 13.04 13.60
N LYS A 142 3.37 12.66 12.60
CA LYS A 142 4.54 13.44 12.18
C LYS A 142 4.20 14.88 11.84
N ARG A 143 3.09 15.11 11.12
CA ARG A 143 2.64 16.46 10.76
C ARG A 143 2.15 17.24 11.97
N VAL A 144 1.34 16.62 12.84
CA VAL A 144 0.86 17.24 14.08
C VAL A 144 2.04 17.67 14.94
N LEU A 145 2.97 16.77 15.22
CA LEU A 145 4.11 17.04 16.08
C LEU A 145 5.10 18.03 15.46
N ALA A 146 5.40 17.91 14.16
CA ALA A 146 6.26 18.87 13.48
C ALA A 146 5.69 20.29 13.54
N ARG A 147 4.38 20.47 13.39
CA ARG A 147 3.73 21.78 13.57
C ARG A 147 3.73 22.22 15.02
N TYR A 148 3.40 21.32 15.94
CA TYR A 148 3.30 21.63 17.36
C TYR A 148 4.61 22.20 17.91
N VAL A 149 5.76 21.64 17.51
CA VAL A 149 7.08 22.14 17.93
C VAL A 149 7.75 23.10 16.94
N ALA A 150 7.11 23.38 15.79
CA ALA A 150 7.70 24.10 14.65
C ALA A 150 9.07 23.52 14.24
N GLN A 151 9.10 22.20 13.99
CA GLN A 151 10.29 21.44 13.63
C GLN A 151 10.79 21.84 12.24
N ASP A 152 11.95 22.49 12.20
CA ASP A 152 12.64 22.80 10.96
C ASP A 152 13.34 21.56 10.35
N GLY A 153 13.62 21.62 9.05
CA GLY A 153 14.26 20.56 8.28
C GLY A 153 13.31 19.47 7.78
N TYR A 154 13.75 18.77 6.73
CA TYR A 154 12.96 17.71 6.11
C TYR A 154 12.91 16.46 7.01
N PRO A 155 11.74 15.93 7.40
CA PRO A 155 11.65 14.77 8.30
C PRO A 155 12.24 13.45 7.80
N GLY A 156 12.70 13.38 6.55
CA GLY A 156 13.46 12.23 6.06
C GLY A 156 14.97 12.32 6.33
N GLU A 157 15.47 13.45 6.83
CA GLU A 157 16.84 13.57 7.30
C GLU A 157 17.00 12.87 8.65
N PRO A 158 18.07 12.07 8.87
CA PRO A 158 18.24 11.28 10.09
C PRO A 158 18.18 12.12 11.38
N LYS A 159 18.76 13.32 11.36
CA LYS A 159 18.75 14.25 12.51
C LYS A 159 17.34 14.71 12.85
N VAL A 160 16.58 15.18 11.85
CA VAL A 160 15.21 15.68 12.02
C VAL A 160 14.27 14.54 12.41
N ALA A 161 14.43 13.36 11.81
CA ALA A 161 13.66 12.17 12.15
C ALA A 161 13.84 11.79 13.63
N ARG A 162 15.09 11.81 14.13
CA ARG A 162 15.39 11.52 15.54
C ARG A 162 14.72 12.51 16.49
N GLN A 163 14.82 13.81 16.20
CA GLN A 163 14.17 14.86 16.98
C GLN A 163 12.64 14.68 17.04
N LEU A 164 12.01 14.33 15.92
CA LEU A 164 10.57 14.07 15.91
C LEU A 164 10.17 12.81 16.71
N TRP A 165 11.02 11.78 16.73
CA TRP A 165 10.81 10.62 17.60
C TRP A 165 10.95 10.97 19.08
N GLU A 166 11.93 11.80 19.46
CA GLU A 166 12.07 12.31 20.84
C GLU A 166 10.83 13.13 21.26
N VAL A 167 10.26 13.92 20.34
CA VAL A 167 9.01 14.65 20.57
C VAL A 167 7.83 13.68 20.74
N ALA A 168 7.70 12.66 19.89
CA ALA A 168 6.65 11.66 20.01
C ALA A 168 6.74 10.90 21.35
N GLU A 169 7.94 10.50 21.74
CA GLU A 169 8.22 9.87 23.03
C GLU A 169 7.81 10.78 24.19
N ARG A 170 8.23 12.04 24.16
CA ARG A 170 7.92 13.03 25.20
C ARG A 170 6.43 13.24 25.41
N PHE A 171 5.64 13.28 24.34
CA PHE A 171 4.20 13.59 24.42
C PHE A 171 3.30 12.37 24.53
N THR A 172 3.84 11.15 24.39
CA THR A 172 3.07 9.92 24.59
C THR A 172 2.81 9.71 26.09
N PRO A 173 1.54 9.68 26.54
CA PRO A 173 1.19 9.59 27.96
C PRO A 173 1.53 8.21 28.55
N GLN A 174 1.42 8.08 29.87
CA GLN A 174 1.61 6.80 30.58
C GLN A 174 0.33 5.95 30.61
N GLN A 175 -0.83 6.60 30.56
CA GLN A 175 -2.13 5.94 30.64
C GLN A 175 -2.96 6.23 29.38
N ARG A 176 -3.94 5.37 29.10
CA ARG A 176 -4.82 5.48 27.91
C ARG A 176 -4.05 5.59 26.60
N VAL A 177 -2.88 4.93 26.51
CA VAL A 177 -1.97 5.02 25.35
C VAL A 177 -2.63 4.57 24.06
N ASN A 178 -3.47 3.53 24.11
CA ASN A 178 -4.29 3.06 22.99
C ASN A 178 -5.18 4.20 22.42
N HIS A 179 -5.93 4.89 23.28
CA HIS A 179 -6.79 6.00 22.89
C HIS A 179 -5.97 7.20 22.40
N TYR A 180 -4.85 7.51 23.05
CA TYR A 180 -3.97 8.60 22.63
C TYR A 180 -3.38 8.35 21.24
N THR A 181 -2.89 7.14 20.96
CA THR A 181 -2.36 6.75 19.65
C THR A 181 -3.41 6.97 18.57
N GLN A 182 -4.63 6.49 18.79
CA GLN A 182 -5.74 6.70 17.84
C GLN A 182 -6.09 8.18 17.68
N ALA A 183 -6.16 8.92 18.79
CA ALA A 183 -6.48 10.33 18.82
C ALA A 183 -5.47 11.17 18.02
N MET A 184 -4.17 10.87 18.15
CA MET A 184 -3.12 11.57 17.41
C MET A 184 -3.22 11.34 15.89
N MET A 185 -3.55 10.11 15.46
CA MET A 185 -3.82 9.82 14.05
C MET A 185 -5.07 10.57 13.56
N ASP A 186 -6.15 10.56 14.34
CA ASP A 186 -7.41 11.23 14.02
C ASP A 186 -7.26 12.74 13.94
N LEU A 187 -6.53 13.35 14.87
CA LEU A 187 -6.22 14.78 14.85
C LEU A 187 -5.51 15.17 13.56
N GLY A 188 -4.50 14.39 13.15
CA GLY A 188 -3.81 14.64 11.88
C GLY A 188 -4.73 14.44 10.67
N ALA A 189 -5.59 13.42 10.69
CA ALA A 189 -6.48 13.11 9.59
C ALA A 189 -7.62 14.12 9.41
N THR A 190 -8.15 14.70 10.49
CA THR A 190 -9.41 15.47 10.49
C THR A 190 -9.23 16.96 10.78
N LEU A 191 -8.35 17.34 11.70
CA LEU A 191 -8.14 18.74 12.11
C LEU A 191 -6.87 19.32 11.52
N CYS A 192 -5.73 18.72 11.85
CA CYS A 192 -4.40 19.18 11.44
C CYS A 192 -4.06 18.67 10.04
N THR A 193 -4.92 18.97 9.06
CA THR A 193 -4.80 18.51 7.67
C THR A 193 -3.67 19.21 6.92
N ARG A 194 -3.26 18.65 5.77
CA ARG A 194 -2.08 19.11 5.03
C ARG A 194 -2.16 20.59 4.62
N SER A 195 -3.23 21.00 3.96
CA SER A 195 -3.34 22.31 3.32
C SER A 195 -4.22 23.32 4.08
N ARG A 196 -5.24 22.86 4.79
CA ARG A 196 -6.22 23.73 5.47
C ARG A 196 -6.50 23.21 6.88
N PRO A 197 -5.52 23.30 7.80
CA PRO A 197 -5.74 22.84 9.16
C PRO A 197 -6.81 23.68 9.86
N SER A 198 -7.70 23.02 10.59
CA SER A 198 -8.77 23.66 11.37
C SER A 198 -8.25 24.10 12.73
N CYS A 199 -7.24 24.98 12.76
CA CYS A 199 -6.51 25.36 13.97
C CYS A 199 -7.40 25.92 15.08
N LEU A 200 -8.47 26.65 14.73
CA LEU A 200 -9.40 27.22 15.69
C LEU A 200 -10.17 26.16 16.51
N LEU A 201 -10.33 24.96 15.94
CA LEU A 201 -11.00 23.81 16.57
C LEU A 201 -10.00 22.83 17.21
N CYS A 202 -8.69 23.09 17.06
CA CYS A 202 -7.65 22.16 17.49
C CYS A 202 -7.44 22.25 19.00
N PRO A 203 -7.48 21.13 19.76
CA PRO A 203 -7.27 21.15 21.21
C PRO A 203 -5.85 21.59 21.60
N LEU A 204 -4.91 21.51 20.66
CA LEU A 204 -3.50 21.86 20.85
C LEU A 204 -3.17 23.31 20.46
N ARG A 205 -4.16 24.10 20.04
CA ARG A 205 -3.98 25.44 19.45
C ARG A 205 -3.07 26.34 20.29
N ASP A 206 -3.35 26.45 21.58
CA ASP A 206 -2.69 27.40 22.47
C ASP A 206 -1.22 27.00 22.78
N GLY A 207 -0.86 25.74 22.53
CA GLY A 207 0.52 25.23 22.66
C GLY A 207 1.27 25.07 21.33
N CYS A 208 0.59 25.18 20.19
CA CYS A 208 1.15 24.84 18.89
C CYS A 208 2.02 25.98 18.33
N ARG A 209 3.35 25.78 18.31
CA ARG A 209 4.31 26.80 17.87
C ARG A 209 4.09 27.25 16.43
N ALA A 210 3.79 26.34 15.50
CA ALA A 210 3.51 26.75 14.12
C ALA A 210 2.25 27.62 14.02
N HIS A 211 1.25 27.43 14.89
CA HIS A 211 0.04 28.24 14.91
C HIS A 211 0.31 29.64 15.48
N LEU A 212 1.05 29.70 16.60
CA LEU A 212 1.47 30.97 17.20
C LEU A 212 2.34 31.82 16.25
N LEU A 213 3.04 31.18 15.31
CA LEU A 213 3.82 31.84 14.26
C LEU A 213 3.01 32.13 12.97
N GLY A 214 1.80 31.59 12.81
CA GLY A 214 1.03 31.65 11.56
C GLY A 214 1.69 30.91 10.39
N ARG A 215 2.40 29.81 10.66
CA ARG A 215 3.24 29.07 9.71
C ARG A 215 2.90 27.57 9.64
N GLU A 216 1.65 27.19 9.88
CA GLU A 216 1.24 25.78 9.96
C GLU A 216 1.50 25.01 8.67
N THR A 217 1.33 25.66 7.52
CA THR A 217 1.56 25.04 6.20
C THR A 217 3.02 24.85 5.84
N ASP A 218 3.94 25.49 6.56
CA ASP A 218 5.38 25.34 6.35
C ASP A 218 5.91 24.02 6.93
N PHE A 219 5.15 23.41 7.84
CA PHE A 219 5.55 22.20 8.56
C PHE A 219 4.62 21.00 8.24
N PRO A 220 5.20 19.80 8.06
CA PRO A 220 6.63 19.52 7.98
C PRO A 220 7.26 20.06 6.69
N VAL A 221 8.55 20.41 6.75
CA VAL A 221 9.30 20.84 5.57
C VAL A 221 9.27 19.72 4.52
N PRO A 222 8.86 20.00 3.27
CA PRO A 222 8.72 18.98 2.24
C PRO A 222 10.09 18.41 1.82
N LYS A 223 10.07 17.20 1.28
CA LYS A 223 11.25 16.61 0.66
C LYS A 223 11.76 17.53 -0.46
N PRO A 224 13.08 17.80 -0.55
CA PRO A 224 13.65 18.50 -1.69
C PRO A 224 13.28 17.79 -3.00
N ARG A 225 12.70 18.54 -3.96
CA ARG A 225 12.26 17.98 -5.24
C ARG A 225 13.48 17.60 -6.07
N LYS A 226 13.46 16.40 -6.65
CA LYS A 226 14.37 15.97 -7.72
C LYS A 226 13.54 15.76 -8.98
N ALA A 227 14.14 15.93 -10.15
CA ALA A 227 13.51 15.54 -11.41
C ALA A 227 13.10 14.06 -11.33
N LEU A 228 11.86 13.76 -11.70
CA LEU A 228 11.34 12.40 -11.68
C LEU A 228 11.81 11.69 -12.97
N PRO A 229 12.60 10.60 -12.88
CA PRO A 229 13.05 9.89 -14.07
C PRO A 229 11.86 9.39 -14.91
N GLN A 230 11.99 9.47 -16.23
CA GLN A 230 11.04 8.87 -17.17
C GLN A 230 11.65 7.59 -17.75
N LYS A 231 10.86 6.52 -17.75
CA LYS A 231 11.19 5.23 -18.36
C LYS A 231 10.14 4.89 -19.40
N ARG A 232 10.51 4.05 -20.36
CA ARG A 232 9.62 3.56 -21.41
C ARG A 232 9.71 2.05 -21.51
N THR A 233 8.61 1.40 -21.85
CA THR A 233 8.57 -0.04 -22.14
C THR A 233 7.46 -0.35 -23.14
N LEU A 234 7.69 -1.37 -23.97
CA LEU A 234 6.68 -1.93 -24.85
C LEU A 234 6.05 -3.15 -24.17
N MET A 235 4.72 -3.23 -24.16
CA MET A 235 3.96 -4.36 -23.60
C MET A 235 3.09 -5.02 -24.67
N PRO A 236 3.51 -6.18 -25.24
CA PRO A 236 2.69 -6.91 -26.17
C PRO A 236 1.58 -7.68 -25.45
N LEU A 237 0.35 -7.58 -25.94
CA LEU A 237 -0.81 -8.37 -25.57
C LEU A 237 -0.95 -9.49 -26.60
N LEU A 238 -0.27 -10.61 -26.37
CA LEU A 238 -0.34 -11.79 -27.22
C LEU A 238 -1.70 -12.48 -26.97
N ALA A 239 -2.59 -12.44 -27.95
CA ALA A 239 -3.95 -12.98 -27.88
C ALA A 239 -4.06 -14.25 -28.71
N ASN A 240 -4.42 -15.37 -28.08
CA ASN A 240 -4.69 -16.61 -28.81
C ASN A 240 -6.07 -16.58 -29.50
N ARG A 241 -6.43 -17.67 -30.19
CA ARG A 241 -7.71 -17.78 -30.91
C ARG A 241 -8.94 -17.69 -30.01
N ASP A 242 -8.83 -18.09 -28.75
CA ASP A 242 -9.91 -18.02 -27.76
C ASP A 242 -10.00 -16.63 -27.08
N GLY A 243 -9.20 -15.66 -27.52
CA GLY A 243 -9.12 -14.32 -26.94
C GLY A 243 -8.42 -14.28 -25.57
N ALA A 244 -7.79 -15.37 -25.13
CA ALA A 244 -6.99 -15.38 -23.90
C ALA A 244 -5.64 -14.68 -24.14
N ILE A 245 -5.15 -13.99 -23.12
CA ILE A 245 -3.92 -13.18 -23.19
C ILE A 245 -2.78 -13.86 -22.45
N LEU A 246 -1.61 -13.95 -23.07
CA LEU A 246 -0.42 -14.50 -22.43
C LEU A 246 0.08 -13.57 -21.32
N LEU A 247 0.16 -14.07 -20.08
CA LEU A 247 0.71 -13.37 -18.93
C LEU A 247 1.89 -14.14 -18.33
N TYR A 248 2.78 -13.41 -17.68
CA TYR A 248 3.94 -13.95 -16.96
C TYR A 248 3.87 -13.56 -15.49
N ARG A 249 4.32 -14.46 -14.61
CA ARG A 249 4.56 -14.15 -13.22
C ARG A 249 5.84 -13.32 -13.11
N ARG A 250 5.76 -12.12 -12.53
CA ARG A 250 6.95 -11.29 -12.29
C ARG A 250 7.80 -11.90 -11.18
N PRO A 251 9.14 -11.78 -11.24
CA PRO A 251 10.01 -12.14 -10.12
C PRO A 251 9.53 -11.54 -8.80
N SER A 252 9.77 -12.17 -7.65
CA SER A 252 9.25 -11.70 -6.35
C SER A 252 9.78 -10.31 -5.95
N THR A 253 10.94 -9.92 -6.48
CA THR A 253 11.61 -8.63 -6.30
C THR A 253 11.50 -7.76 -7.56
N GLY A 254 11.62 -6.44 -7.38
CA GLY A 254 11.54 -5.46 -8.48
C GLY A 254 10.14 -4.94 -8.76
N LEU A 255 9.95 -4.40 -9.98
CA LEU A 255 8.69 -3.76 -10.38
C LEU A 255 7.55 -4.77 -10.40
N TRP A 256 6.47 -4.46 -9.66
CA TRP A 256 5.29 -5.33 -9.54
C TRP A 256 5.62 -6.77 -9.13
N GLY A 257 6.66 -6.98 -8.32
CA GLY A 257 7.16 -8.33 -8.09
C GLY A 257 6.09 -9.30 -7.59
N GLY A 258 6.11 -10.54 -8.07
CA GLY A 258 5.11 -11.58 -7.78
C GLY A 258 3.73 -11.38 -8.42
N LEU A 259 3.46 -10.25 -9.09
CA LEU A 259 2.21 -10.06 -9.83
C LEU A 259 2.30 -10.67 -11.23
N TRP A 260 1.14 -11.01 -11.76
CA TRP A 260 0.97 -11.38 -13.16
C TRP A 260 0.94 -10.12 -14.03
N SER A 261 1.74 -10.14 -15.11
CA SER A 261 1.94 -9.00 -16.01
C SER A 261 2.08 -9.44 -17.46
N LEU A 262 1.91 -8.47 -18.37
CA LEU A 262 2.31 -8.63 -19.76
C LEU A 262 3.84 -8.73 -19.86
N PRO A 263 4.35 -9.35 -20.94
CA PRO A 263 5.77 -9.19 -21.32
C PRO A 263 6.17 -7.72 -21.37
N GLU A 264 7.43 -7.45 -21.10
CA GLU A 264 8.03 -6.12 -21.23
C GLU A 264 9.21 -6.26 -22.20
N LEU A 265 9.19 -5.45 -23.26
CA LEU A 265 10.18 -5.42 -24.32
C LEU A 265 10.76 -4.01 -24.42
N ASP A 266 12.02 -3.92 -24.86
CA ASP A 266 12.65 -2.63 -25.15
C ASP A 266 12.14 -2.05 -26.48
N ASP A 267 11.86 -2.92 -27.45
CA ASP A 267 11.32 -2.58 -28.77
C ASP A 267 10.59 -3.77 -29.42
N LEU A 268 10.05 -3.54 -30.64
CA LEU A 268 9.33 -4.55 -31.42
C LEU A 268 10.23 -5.67 -31.98
N ALA A 269 11.54 -5.48 -32.08
CA ALA A 269 12.45 -6.50 -32.60
C ALA A 269 12.58 -7.68 -31.62
N ALA A 270 12.35 -7.44 -30.33
CA ALA A 270 12.31 -8.48 -29.30
C ALA A 270 11.02 -9.33 -29.33
N LEU A 271 10.06 -9.03 -30.20
CA LEU A 271 8.79 -9.76 -30.29
C LEU A 271 8.95 -11.15 -30.93
N ASP A 272 9.72 -11.27 -32.01
CA ASP A 272 9.91 -12.56 -32.69
C ASP A 272 10.64 -13.59 -31.78
N PRO A 273 11.71 -13.22 -31.04
CA PRO A 273 12.31 -14.10 -30.02
C PRO A 273 11.34 -14.52 -28.92
N LEU A 274 10.45 -13.62 -28.47
CA LEU A 274 9.43 -13.93 -27.48
C LEU A 274 8.42 -14.95 -28.03
N ALA A 275 7.94 -14.74 -29.25
CA ALA A 275 7.00 -15.64 -29.91
C ALA A 275 7.60 -17.03 -30.11
N ALA A 276 8.86 -17.10 -30.55
CA ALA A 276 9.59 -18.35 -30.76
C ALA A 276 9.71 -19.17 -29.46
N ARG A 277 9.94 -18.53 -28.30
CA ARG A 277 10.01 -19.20 -27.00
C ARG A 277 8.75 -19.99 -26.65
N HIS A 278 7.59 -19.50 -27.11
CA HIS A 278 6.29 -20.11 -26.84
C HIS A 278 5.71 -20.85 -28.06
N ALA A 279 6.53 -21.10 -29.09
CA ALA A 279 6.11 -21.70 -30.35
C ALA A 279 4.87 -21.00 -30.96
N LEU A 280 4.85 -19.66 -30.88
CA LEU A 280 3.76 -18.82 -31.38
C LEU A 280 4.08 -18.31 -32.78
N GLN A 281 3.11 -18.42 -33.67
CA GLN A 281 3.13 -17.70 -34.94
C GLN A 281 2.40 -16.38 -34.77
N LEU A 282 3.13 -15.28 -34.98
CA LEU A 282 2.59 -13.93 -34.93
C LEU A 282 1.74 -13.63 -36.17
N GLU A 283 0.58 -12.99 -35.99
CA GLU A 283 -0.29 -12.52 -37.05
C GLU A 283 -0.35 -10.96 -37.02
N GLU A 284 -1.44 -10.33 -37.46
CA GLU A 284 -2.23 -9.61 -36.46
C GLU A 284 -1.59 -8.57 -35.53
N ARG A 285 -0.82 -7.56 -35.98
CA ARG A 285 -0.23 -6.55 -35.06
C ARG A 285 -0.99 -5.23 -35.10
N ARG A 286 -1.44 -4.75 -33.94
CA ARG A 286 -2.11 -3.45 -33.80
C ARG A 286 -1.60 -2.65 -32.61
N GLU A 287 -1.15 -1.44 -32.87
CA GLU A 287 -0.80 -0.49 -31.83
C GLU A 287 -2.06 -0.03 -31.08
N LEU A 288 -1.99 -0.01 -29.75
CA LEU A 288 -3.04 0.53 -28.90
C LEU A 288 -2.59 1.88 -28.31
N PRO A 289 -3.53 2.76 -27.91
CA PRO A 289 -3.17 4.03 -27.28
C PRO A 289 -2.27 3.84 -26.06
N GLY A 290 -1.20 4.63 -25.97
CA GLY A 290 -0.23 4.60 -24.88
C GLY A 290 -0.85 4.76 -23.48
N LEU A 291 -0.10 4.34 -22.46
CA LEU A 291 -0.50 4.44 -21.06
C LEU A 291 0.66 4.93 -20.20
N THR A 292 0.50 6.04 -19.49
CA THR A 292 1.50 6.49 -18.51
C THR A 292 1.09 6.04 -17.11
N HIS A 293 2.01 5.37 -16.41
CA HIS A 293 1.83 4.99 -15.01
C HIS A 293 2.87 5.71 -14.13
N THR A 294 2.40 6.47 -13.14
CA THR A 294 3.29 7.22 -12.24
C THR A 294 3.57 6.43 -10.97
N PHE A 295 4.84 6.16 -10.70
CA PHE A 295 5.33 5.69 -9.41
C PHE A 295 5.84 6.87 -8.59
N SER A 296 6.01 6.67 -7.29
CA SER A 296 6.59 7.67 -6.39
C SER A 296 8.01 8.11 -6.75
N HIS A 297 8.75 7.30 -7.52
CA HIS A 297 10.17 7.46 -7.80
C HIS A 297 10.54 7.48 -9.30
N PHE A 298 9.58 7.23 -10.20
CA PHE A 298 9.73 7.41 -11.66
C PHE A 298 8.36 7.39 -12.36
N GLN A 299 8.31 7.77 -13.63
CA GLN A 299 7.14 7.57 -14.50
C GLN A 299 7.46 6.54 -15.58
N LEU A 300 6.52 5.63 -15.84
CA LEU A 300 6.63 4.62 -16.90
C LEU A 300 5.65 4.97 -18.02
N ALA A 301 6.17 5.28 -19.20
CA ALA A 301 5.41 5.31 -20.44
C ALA A 301 5.32 3.89 -21.02
N ILE A 302 4.12 3.38 -21.18
CA ILE A 302 3.85 2.04 -21.70
C ILE A 302 3.31 2.19 -23.13
N GLU A 303 3.93 1.45 -24.04
CA GLU A 303 3.53 1.30 -25.45
C GLU A 303 2.88 -0.07 -25.64
N PRO A 304 1.54 -0.15 -25.62
CA PRO A 304 0.83 -1.42 -25.74
C PRO A 304 0.60 -1.84 -27.20
N TRP A 305 0.83 -3.11 -27.49
CA TRP A 305 0.60 -3.70 -28.82
C TRP A 305 -0.29 -4.93 -28.71
N LEU A 306 -1.48 -4.91 -29.31
CA LEU A 306 -2.32 -6.10 -29.42
C LEU A 306 -1.83 -6.96 -30.58
N ILE A 307 -1.53 -8.22 -30.29
CA ILE A 307 -0.93 -9.14 -31.28
C ILE A 307 -1.69 -10.45 -31.27
N ARG A 308 -2.40 -10.76 -32.35
CA ARG A 308 -3.03 -12.08 -32.52
C ARG A 308 -1.96 -13.12 -32.81
N VAL A 309 -2.09 -14.29 -32.19
CA VAL A 309 -1.15 -15.41 -32.35
C VAL A 309 -1.88 -16.72 -32.58
N LYS A 310 -1.25 -17.59 -33.38
CA LYS A 310 -1.58 -19.00 -33.46
C LYS A 310 -0.60 -19.79 -32.61
N SER A 311 -1.11 -20.57 -31.66
CA SER A 311 -0.30 -21.54 -30.92
C SER A 311 -0.17 -22.84 -31.71
N ALA A 312 0.98 -23.49 -31.62
CA ALA A 312 1.05 -24.93 -31.89
C ALA A 312 0.23 -25.70 -30.81
N PRO A 313 -0.35 -26.87 -31.12
CA PRO A 313 -1.05 -27.67 -30.12
C PRO A 313 -0.11 -28.06 -28.96
N ASP A 314 -0.63 -28.07 -27.73
CA ASP A 314 -0.01 -28.63 -26.52
C ASP A 314 1.18 -27.88 -25.86
N ALA A 315 1.23 -26.55 -25.93
CA ALA A 315 2.06 -25.79 -24.98
C ALA A 315 1.40 -25.81 -23.59
N VAL A 316 1.83 -26.74 -22.73
CA VAL A 316 1.42 -26.83 -21.32
C VAL A 316 1.85 -25.54 -20.62
N ALA A 317 0.92 -24.88 -19.91
CA ALA A 317 1.23 -23.72 -19.09
C ALA A 317 2.24 -24.11 -18.00
N GLU A 318 3.39 -23.45 -17.97
CA GLU A 318 4.39 -23.62 -16.92
C GLU A 318 4.08 -22.67 -15.74
N ALA A 319 4.70 -22.88 -14.59
CA ALA A 319 4.42 -22.09 -13.38
C ALA A 319 4.63 -20.57 -13.54
N ASP A 320 5.43 -20.15 -14.53
CA ASP A 320 5.84 -18.76 -14.72
C ASP A 320 5.05 -18.01 -15.81
N TRP A 321 4.16 -18.68 -16.56
CA TRP A 321 3.32 -18.05 -17.58
C TRP A 321 1.98 -18.78 -17.79
N LEU A 322 0.94 -18.07 -18.20
CA LEU A 322 -0.38 -18.65 -18.47
C LEU A 322 -1.18 -17.89 -19.53
N TRP A 323 -2.21 -18.55 -20.05
CA TRP A 323 -3.26 -17.93 -20.86
C TRP A 323 -4.37 -17.40 -19.97
N TYR A 324 -4.43 -16.08 -19.80
CA TYR A 324 -5.44 -15.40 -19.01
C TYR A 324 -6.73 -15.25 -19.81
N ASN A 325 -7.75 -16.02 -19.44
CA ASN A 325 -9.06 -15.96 -20.08
C ASN A 325 -9.78 -14.65 -19.68
N LEU A 326 -10.06 -13.79 -20.66
CA LEU A 326 -10.73 -12.50 -20.43
C LEU A 326 -12.23 -12.66 -20.08
N ALA A 327 -12.87 -13.74 -20.56
CA ALA A 327 -14.29 -14.02 -20.33
C ALA A 327 -14.54 -14.66 -18.94
N THR A 328 -13.64 -15.56 -18.51
CA THR A 328 -13.66 -16.20 -17.18
C THR A 328 -12.35 -15.91 -16.45
N PRO A 329 -12.16 -14.69 -15.94
CA PRO A 329 -10.88 -14.27 -15.38
C PRO A 329 -10.51 -15.07 -14.12
N PRO A 330 -9.34 -15.75 -14.09
CA PRO A 330 -8.85 -16.40 -12.89
C PRO A 330 -8.54 -15.38 -11.79
N ARG A 331 -8.58 -15.82 -10.52
CA ARG A 331 -8.32 -14.98 -9.35
C ARG A 331 -6.81 -14.74 -9.16
N LEU A 332 -6.24 -13.90 -10.02
CA LEU A 332 -4.80 -13.58 -10.01
C LEU A 332 -4.53 -12.16 -9.51
N GLY A 333 -3.37 -11.96 -8.89
CA GLY A 333 -2.84 -10.64 -8.57
C GLY A 333 -2.27 -9.95 -9.80
N LEU A 334 -2.94 -8.89 -10.28
CA LEU A 334 -2.53 -8.15 -11.48
C LEU A 334 -2.00 -6.75 -11.15
N ALA A 335 -1.00 -6.28 -11.91
CA ALA A 335 -0.59 -4.89 -11.86
C ALA A 335 -1.70 -3.96 -12.37
N ALA A 336 -1.85 -2.77 -11.76
CA ALA A 336 -2.88 -1.80 -12.13
C ALA A 336 -2.89 -1.41 -13.63
N PRO A 337 -1.75 -1.07 -14.28
CA PRO A 337 -1.77 -0.78 -15.71
C PRO A 337 -2.14 -2.01 -16.56
N VAL A 338 -1.73 -3.21 -16.16
CA VAL A 338 -2.07 -4.46 -16.87
C VAL A 338 -3.58 -4.70 -16.84
N LYS A 339 -4.26 -4.48 -15.71
CA LYS A 339 -5.73 -4.57 -15.64
C LYS A 339 -6.41 -3.61 -16.62
N THR A 340 -5.88 -2.40 -16.78
CA THR A 340 -6.39 -1.44 -17.77
C THR A 340 -6.15 -1.93 -19.20
N LEU A 341 -4.96 -2.45 -19.49
CA LEU A 341 -4.62 -2.95 -20.83
C LEU A 341 -5.42 -4.20 -21.21
N LEU A 342 -5.65 -5.13 -20.28
CA LEU A 342 -6.51 -6.31 -20.50
C LEU A 342 -7.96 -5.91 -20.84
N LYS A 343 -8.49 -4.87 -20.17
CA LYS A 343 -9.82 -4.32 -20.52
C LYS A 343 -9.85 -3.71 -21.93
N ARG A 344 -8.78 -2.99 -22.32
CA ARG A 344 -8.66 -2.44 -23.68
C ARG A 344 -8.59 -3.56 -24.72
N ALA A 345 -7.79 -4.60 -24.47
CA ALA A 345 -7.72 -5.76 -25.36
C ALA A 345 -9.07 -6.47 -25.51
N ALA A 346 -9.81 -6.67 -24.41
CA ALA A 346 -11.15 -7.26 -24.47
C ALA A 346 -12.10 -6.46 -25.39
N ALA A 347 -12.08 -5.13 -25.29
CA ALA A 347 -12.90 -4.27 -26.14
C ALA A 347 -12.53 -4.38 -27.62
N GLU A 348 -11.23 -4.40 -27.94
CA GLU A 348 -10.74 -4.48 -29.32
C GLU A 348 -10.94 -5.86 -29.95
N LEU A 349 -10.75 -6.94 -29.19
CA LEU A 349 -10.97 -8.31 -29.66
C LEU A 349 -12.45 -8.54 -30.00
N ASN A 350 -13.36 -8.03 -29.17
CA ASN A 350 -14.80 -8.13 -29.39
C ASN A 350 -15.28 -7.28 -30.58
N ALA A 351 -14.70 -6.08 -30.78
CA ALA A 351 -15.07 -5.21 -31.89
C ALA A 351 -14.72 -5.81 -33.27
N GLY A 352 -13.63 -6.58 -33.34
CA GLY A 352 -13.18 -7.25 -34.56
C GLY A 352 -13.99 -8.50 -34.94
N GLU A 353 -14.81 -9.07 -34.05
CA GLU A 353 -15.69 -10.22 -34.35
C GLU A 353 -17.04 -9.80 -34.95
N THR A 354 -17.39 -8.53 -34.83
CA THR A 354 -18.63 -7.93 -35.37
C THR A 354 -18.48 -7.30 -36.76
N SER A 355 -17.32 -7.43 -37.41
CA SER A 355 -17.02 -6.81 -38.72
C SER A 355 -16.91 -7.83 -39.85
#